data_AF-A0A3A4JTR5-F1
#
_entry.id   AF-A0A3A4JTR5-F1
#
_cell.length_a   1.000
_cell.length_b   1.000
_cell.length_c   1.000
_cell.angle_alpha   90.00
_cell.angle_beta   90.00
_cell.angle_gamma   90.00
#
_symmetry.space_group_name_H-M   'P 1'
#
loop_
_entity.id
_entity.type
_entity.pdbx_description
1 polymer ?
#
loop_
_entity_poly.entity_id
_entity_poly.type
_entity_poly.pdbx_seq_one_letter_code
_entity_poly.pdbx_strand_id
1 'polypeptide(L)'
;MDKEISRRGADLLASDIESALGFEVRIDETIPERLRRQADPPGWWIEFTIPALNILVGCAPGEHTAGGVACELARRIHDDVLARSGKIWPADPEGGDQPLLPALDGWHGLGGLIPYGQVRVAKDPDRSLDGVVRWWLPHSYDGLIASHCGDVWFSRWQYKGDEQRIAPGMPVTWLIGEGGHGKYSKASEVRPAQL
;
A
#
# COMPACT_ATOMS: atom_id res chain seq x y z
N MET A 1 7.93 1.80 -24.97
CA MET A 1 8.34 1.92 -23.55
C MET A 1 9.60 1.13 -23.36
N ASP A 2 10.56 1.69 -22.64
CA ASP A 2 11.86 1.09 -22.43
C ASP A 2 11.82 0.11 -21.26
N LYS A 3 12.12 -1.16 -21.52
CA LYS A 3 12.19 -2.22 -20.49
C LYS A 3 13.15 -1.82 -19.36
N GLU A 4 14.22 -1.11 -19.69
CA GLU A 4 15.20 -0.65 -18.73
C GLU A 4 14.59 0.34 -17.72
N ILE A 5 13.73 1.26 -18.18
CA ILE A 5 13.04 2.21 -17.31
C ILE A 5 12.12 1.47 -16.34
N SER A 6 11.37 0.50 -16.85
CA SER A 6 10.44 -0.28 -16.04
C SER A 6 11.17 -1.12 -15.00
N ARG A 7 12.27 -1.77 -15.40
CA ARG A 7 13.12 -2.52 -14.49
C ARG A 7 13.69 -1.64 -13.38
N ARG A 8 14.25 -0.48 -13.74
CA ARG A 8 14.77 0.50 -12.77
C ARG A 8 13.68 0.96 -11.79
N GLY A 9 12.45 1.20 -12.26
CA GLY A 9 11.34 1.56 -11.39
C GLY A 9 10.97 0.46 -10.39
N ALA A 10 10.94 -0.80 -10.84
CA ALA A 10 10.74 -1.94 -9.94
C ALA A 10 11.90 -2.07 -8.94
N ASP A 11 13.15 -1.89 -9.36
CA ASP A 11 14.32 -1.94 -8.46
C ASP A 11 14.27 -0.83 -7.39
N LEU A 12 13.77 0.37 -7.71
CA LEU A 12 13.59 1.44 -6.72
C LEU A 12 12.60 1.02 -5.62
N LEU A 13 11.45 0.46 -5.99
CA LEU A 13 10.45 -0.02 -5.03
C LEU A 13 10.95 -1.23 -4.24
N ALA A 14 11.68 -2.14 -4.89
CA ALA A 14 12.33 -3.28 -4.24
C ALA A 14 13.29 -2.81 -3.14
N SER A 15 14.15 -1.84 -3.46
CA SER A 15 15.10 -1.24 -2.51
C SER A 15 14.39 -0.64 -1.29
N ASP A 16 13.24 0.02 -1.46
CA ASP A 16 12.45 0.57 -0.35
C ASP A 16 11.91 -0.51 0.59
N ILE A 17 11.43 -1.62 0.03
CA ILE A 17 10.90 -2.76 0.79
C ILE A 17 12.03 -3.50 1.51
N GLU A 18 13.09 -3.82 0.79
CA GLU A 18 14.25 -4.55 1.33
C GLU A 18 14.92 -3.75 2.45
N SER A 19 15.15 -2.45 2.23
CA SER A 19 15.84 -1.62 3.21
C SER A 19 15.00 -1.33 4.46
N ALA A 20 13.70 -1.10 4.31
CA ALA A 20 12.84 -0.67 5.42
C ALA A 20 12.19 -1.83 6.18
N LEU A 21 11.84 -2.92 5.47
CA LEU A 21 11.13 -4.07 6.03
C LEU A 21 12.01 -5.31 6.17
N GLY A 22 13.14 -5.38 5.46
CA GLY A 22 14.02 -6.55 5.46
C GLY A 22 13.48 -7.74 4.67
N PHE A 23 12.47 -7.53 3.81
CA PHE A 23 11.91 -8.60 2.97
C PHE A 23 12.58 -8.64 1.61
N GLU A 24 13.00 -9.82 1.18
CA GLU A 24 13.47 -10.07 -0.19
C GLU A 24 12.38 -9.74 -1.20
N VAL A 25 12.75 -9.04 -2.28
CA VAL A 25 11.89 -8.80 -3.43
C VAL A 25 12.42 -9.53 -4.65
N ARG A 26 11.53 -10.18 -5.40
CA ARG A 26 11.85 -10.85 -6.67
C ARG A 26 11.15 -10.14 -7.80
N ILE A 27 11.90 -9.88 -8.87
CA ILE A 27 11.41 -9.21 -10.08
C ILE A 27 11.71 -10.12 -11.27
N ASP A 28 10.67 -10.60 -11.94
CA ASP A 28 10.76 -11.37 -13.19
C ASP A 28 10.16 -10.56 -14.35
N GLU A 29 10.86 -10.53 -15.49
CA GLU A 29 10.45 -9.81 -16.70
C GLU A 29 9.86 -10.75 -17.78
N THR A 30 9.69 -12.02 -17.43
CA THR A 30 9.13 -13.05 -18.30
C THR A 30 7.64 -12.84 -18.46
N ILE A 31 7.20 -12.57 -19.69
CA ILE A 31 5.76 -12.53 -20.01
C ILE A 31 5.15 -13.91 -19.75
N PRO A 32 4.13 -14.04 -18.87
CA PRO A 32 3.44 -15.30 -18.61
C PRO A 32 2.88 -15.92 -19.89
N GLU A 33 3.00 -17.23 -20.02
CA GLU A 33 2.57 -17.98 -21.21
C GLU A 33 1.10 -17.74 -21.56
N ARG A 34 0.23 -17.58 -20.55
CA ARG A 34 -1.20 -17.24 -20.74
C ARG A 34 -1.40 -15.90 -21.46
N LEU A 35 -0.51 -14.93 -21.24
CA LEU A 35 -0.58 -13.61 -21.86
C LEU A 35 0.03 -13.64 -23.26
N ARG A 36 1.09 -14.43 -23.48
CA ARG A 36 1.70 -14.60 -24.81
C ARG A 36 0.72 -15.15 -25.85
N ARG A 37 -0.27 -15.93 -25.42
CA ARG A 37 -1.30 -16.53 -26.28
C ARG A 37 -2.47 -15.61 -26.60
N GLN A 38 -2.49 -14.38 -26.07
CA GLN A 38 -3.53 -13.40 -26.37
C GLN A 38 -3.36 -12.88 -27.81
N ALA A 39 -4.44 -12.37 -28.39
CA ALA A 39 -4.42 -11.79 -29.75
C ALA A 39 -3.49 -10.57 -29.86
N ASP A 40 -3.31 -9.85 -28.75
CA ASP A 40 -2.39 -8.72 -28.61
C ASP A 40 -1.61 -8.87 -27.28
N PRO A 41 -0.52 -9.67 -27.28
CA PRO A 41 0.26 -9.90 -26.07
C PRO A 41 1.04 -8.65 -25.68
N PRO A 42 1.26 -8.40 -24.38
CA PRO A 42 2.04 -7.23 -23.96
C PRO A 42 3.48 -7.35 -24.46
N GLY A 43 4.06 -6.25 -24.94
CA GLY A 43 5.45 -6.23 -25.42
C GLY A 43 6.50 -6.45 -24.32
N TRP A 44 6.09 -6.39 -23.06
CA TRP A 44 6.93 -6.57 -21.88
C TRP A 44 6.05 -6.81 -20.63
N TRP A 45 6.66 -7.26 -19.53
CA TRP A 45 5.98 -7.58 -18.29
C TRP A 45 6.93 -7.39 -17.11
N ILE A 46 6.39 -7.06 -15.94
CA ILE A 46 7.06 -7.17 -14.65
C ILE A 46 6.16 -7.98 -13.73
N GLU A 47 6.72 -9.03 -13.15
CA GLU A 47 6.19 -9.72 -12.00
C GLU A 47 7.02 -9.34 -10.78
N PHE A 48 6.39 -8.61 -9.86
CA PHE A 48 6.96 -8.12 -8.61
C PHE A 48 6.41 -8.97 -7.46
N THR A 49 7.31 -9.67 -6.76
CA THR A 49 6.93 -10.64 -5.72
C THR A 49 7.65 -10.35 -4.42
N ILE A 50 6.90 -10.40 -3.31
CA ILE A 50 7.43 -10.33 -1.94
C ILE A 50 7.05 -11.65 -1.25
N PRO A 51 7.91 -12.69 -1.31
CA PRO A 51 7.54 -14.03 -0.85
C PRO A 51 7.14 -14.08 0.62
N ALA A 52 7.84 -13.33 1.49
CA ALA A 52 7.57 -13.28 2.92
C ALA A 52 6.15 -12.78 3.25
N LEU A 53 5.54 -12.01 2.36
CA LEU A 53 4.19 -11.48 2.51
C LEU A 53 3.17 -12.19 1.59
N ASN A 54 3.59 -13.18 0.79
CA ASN A 54 2.75 -13.80 -0.24
C ASN A 54 2.09 -12.77 -1.17
N ILE A 55 2.83 -11.71 -1.53
CA ILE A 55 2.39 -10.67 -2.46
C ILE A 55 3.00 -10.97 -3.82
N LEU A 56 2.17 -10.98 -4.86
CA LEU A 56 2.58 -11.11 -6.25
C LEU A 56 1.74 -10.15 -7.09
N VAL A 57 2.41 -9.25 -7.79
CA VAL A 57 1.78 -8.33 -8.76
C VAL A 57 2.46 -8.52 -10.09
N GLY A 58 1.67 -8.88 -11.10
CA GLY A 58 2.11 -8.91 -12.48
C GLY A 58 1.44 -7.80 -13.30
N CYS A 59 2.23 -6.96 -13.98
CA CYS A 59 1.71 -5.90 -14.82
C CYS A 59 2.68 -5.47 -15.94
N ALA A 60 2.16 -4.68 -16.88
CA ALA A 60 2.95 -3.91 -17.84
C ALA A 60 2.74 -2.41 -17.57
N PRO A 61 3.46 -1.81 -16.59
CA PRO A 61 3.29 -0.42 -16.16
C PRO A 61 3.13 0.62 -17.29
N GLY A 62 2.23 1.60 -17.16
CA GLY A 62 2.02 2.59 -18.24
C GLY A 62 3.09 3.69 -18.31
N GLU A 63 3.88 3.83 -17.25
CA GLU A 63 4.67 5.02 -16.97
C GLU A 63 6.00 5.11 -17.74
N HIS A 64 6.43 6.34 -18.02
CA HIS A 64 7.61 6.61 -18.86
C HIS A 64 8.87 7.00 -18.08
N THR A 65 8.80 7.02 -16.75
CA THR A 65 9.94 7.29 -15.87
C THR A 65 10.04 6.18 -14.83
N ALA A 66 11.25 5.96 -14.30
CA ALA A 66 11.45 4.96 -13.25
C ALA A 66 10.61 5.27 -11.99
N GLY A 67 10.52 6.56 -11.62
CA GLY A 67 9.67 7.01 -10.50
C GLY A 67 8.18 6.78 -10.76
N GLY A 68 7.69 7.00 -11.98
CA GLY A 68 6.33 6.68 -12.36
C GLY A 68 6.05 5.17 -12.25
N VAL A 69 6.94 4.33 -12.77
CA VAL A 69 6.79 2.86 -12.66
C VAL A 69 6.80 2.41 -11.20
N ALA A 70 7.69 2.96 -10.37
CA ALA A 70 7.73 2.69 -8.93
C ALA A 70 6.41 3.11 -8.26
N CYS A 71 5.86 4.28 -8.60
CA CYS A 71 4.57 4.77 -8.11
C CYS A 71 3.41 3.83 -8.48
N GLU A 72 3.36 3.37 -9.74
CA GLU A 72 2.32 2.45 -10.18
C GLU A 72 2.38 1.12 -9.44
N LEU A 73 3.58 0.55 -9.29
CA LEU A 73 3.77 -0.69 -8.53
C LEU A 73 3.44 -0.48 -7.05
N ALA A 74 3.89 0.62 -6.44
CA ALA A 74 3.62 0.97 -5.06
C ALA A 74 2.10 1.00 -4.79
N ARG A 75 1.33 1.72 -5.61
CA ARG A 75 -0.14 1.78 -5.49
C ARG A 75 -0.83 0.43 -5.56
N ARG A 76 -0.25 -0.55 -6.26
CA ARG A 76 -0.81 -1.91 -6.39
C ARG A 76 -0.53 -2.79 -5.18
N ILE A 77 0.54 -2.54 -4.43
CA ILE A 77 0.97 -3.37 -3.31
C ILE A 77 0.84 -2.70 -1.94
N HIS A 78 0.59 -1.39 -1.88
CA HIS A 78 0.74 -0.61 -0.64
C HIS A 78 -0.15 -1.14 0.48
N ASP A 79 -1.45 -1.32 0.21
CA ASP A 79 -2.41 -1.89 1.17
C ASP A 79 -1.99 -3.30 1.61
N ASP A 80 -1.69 -4.18 0.65
CA ASP A 80 -1.25 -5.56 0.93
C ASP A 80 0.02 -5.59 1.81
N VAL A 81 0.99 -4.71 1.56
CA VAL A 81 2.22 -4.64 2.39
C VAL A 81 1.88 -4.20 3.81
N LEU A 82 1.06 -3.16 3.99
CA LEU A 82 0.63 -2.70 5.31
C LEU A 82 -0.16 -3.79 6.05
N ALA A 83 -1.10 -4.44 5.35
CA ALA A 83 -2.00 -5.43 5.90
C ALA A 83 -1.31 -6.72 6.32
N ARG A 84 -0.29 -7.13 5.58
CA ARG A 84 0.40 -8.41 5.82
C ARG A 84 1.65 -8.26 6.67
N SER A 85 2.40 -7.18 6.51
CA SER A 85 3.53 -6.90 7.40
C SER A 85 3.07 -6.46 8.79
N GLY A 86 1.95 -5.74 8.83
CA GLY A 86 1.45 -5.15 10.06
C GLY A 86 2.24 -3.96 10.59
N LYS A 87 3.15 -3.42 9.76
CA LYS A 87 3.96 -2.24 10.05
C LYS A 87 3.42 -1.05 9.28
N ILE A 88 3.72 0.15 9.77
CA ILE A 88 3.53 1.38 9.02
C ILE A 88 4.71 1.51 8.05
N TRP A 89 4.42 1.39 6.76
CA TRP A 89 5.40 1.49 5.69
C TRP A 89 4.81 2.16 4.43
N PRO A 90 5.58 3.05 3.77
CA PRO A 90 6.74 3.74 4.33
C PRO A 90 6.36 4.61 5.52
N ALA A 91 7.17 4.61 6.58
CA ALA A 91 6.87 5.41 7.75
C ALA A 91 7.18 6.89 7.48
N ASP A 92 6.20 7.76 7.75
CA ASP A 92 6.42 9.20 7.86
C ASP A 92 6.91 9.52 9.29
N PRO A 93 8.08 10.17 9.46
CA PRO A 93 8.55 10.63 10.78
C PRO A 93 7.56 11.58 11.47
N GLU A 94 6.83 12.40 10.70
CA GLU A 94 5.92 13.42 11.22
C GLU A 94 4.44 13.04 11.07
N GLY A 95 4.14 11.96 10.33
CA GLY A 95 2.78 11.55 9.95
C GLY A 95 2.06 10.64 10.95
N GLY A 96 2.63 10.38 12.13
CA GLY A 96 2.07 9.39 13.05
C GLY A 96 1.97 8.03 12.37
N ASP A 97 0.82 7.36 12.44
CA ASP A 97 0.62 6.06 11.80
C ASP A 97 0.12 6.12 10.35
N GLN A 98 -0.06 7.30 9.77
CA GLN A 98 -0.30 7.43 8.35
C GLN A 98 0.99 7.09 7.59
N PRO A 99 1.00 6.06 6.72
CA PRO A 99 2.14 5.81 5.85
C PRO A 99 2.25 6.91 4.79
N LEU A 100 3.47 7.14 4.31
CA LEU A 100 3.70 7.99 3.15
C LEU A 100 2.91 7.43 1.94
N LEU A 101 2.32 8.32 1.17
CA LEU A 101 1.51 7.99 0.01
C LEU A 101 2.33 8.04 -1.29
N PRO A 102 2.13 7.09 -2.22
CA PRO A 102 2.85 7.09 -3.48
C PRO A 102 2.38 8.19 -4.44
N ALA A 103 3.31 9.05 -4.86
CA ALA A 103 3.16 10.05 -5.91
C ALA A 103 4.22 9.84 -7.02
N LEU A 104 4.10 10.57 -8.13
CA LEU A 104 4.97 10.36 -9.31
C LEU A 104 6.45 10.67 -9.05
N ASP A 105 6.73 11.60 -8.14
CA ASP A 105 8.06 12.07 -7.74
C ASP A 105 8.60 11.38 -6.48
N GLY A 106 7.81 10.54 -5.81
CA GLY A 106 8.22 9.75 -4.65
C GLY A 106 7.09 9.53 -3.65
N TRP A 107 7.47 9.21 -2.42
CA TRP A 107 6.58 9.03 -1.28
C TRP A 107 6.32 10.36 -0.56
N HIS A 108 5.06 10.72 -0.38
CA HIS A 108 4.65 11.99 0.24
C HIS A 108 3.98 11.79 1.59
N GLY A 109 4.30 12.67 2.53
CA GLY A 109 3.61 12.80 3.79
C GLY A 109 3.72 14.21 4.37
N LEU A 110 3.40 14.33 5.66
CA LEU A 110 3.54 15.59 6.38
C LEU A 110 5.01 15.99 6.53
N GLY A 111 5.90 15.02 6.73
CA GLY A 111 7.35 15.25 6.82
C GLY A 111 8.03 15.57 5.47
N GLY A 112 7.27 15.59 4.37
CA GLY A 112 7.76 15.95 3.04
C GLY A 112 7.83 14.78 2.06
N LEU A 113 8.73 14.91 1.08
CA LEU A 113 8.92 13.99 -0.04
C LEU A 113 10.16 13.11 0.18
N ILE A 114 10.01 11.80 0.03
CA ILE A 114 11.11 10.83 -0.04
C ILE A 114 11.13 10.20 -1.43
N PRO A 115 12.20 10.36 -2.22
CA PRO A 115 12.31 9.67 -3.51
C PRO A 115 12.22 8.15 -3.36
N TYR A 116 11.65 7.46 -4.34
CA TYR A 116 11.68 6.00 -4.40
C TYR A 116 13.12 5.47 -4.34
N GLY A 117 13.32 4.34 -3.68
CA GLY A 117 14.62 3.72 -3.41
C GLY A 117 15.36 4.31 -2.20
N GLN A 118 14.82 5.35 -1.54
CA GLN A 118 15.43 6.02 -0.39
C GLN A 118 14.69 5.80 0.95
N VAL A 119 13.60 5.04 0.96
CA VAL A 119 12.92 4.67 2.21
C VAL A 119 13.81 3.72 3.00
N ARG A 120 13.99 4.01 4.28
CA ARG A 120 14.81 3.19 5.21
C ARG A 120 14.07 2.75 6.46
N VAL A 121 12.84 3.24 6.67
CA VAL A 121 12.14 3.07 7.94
C VAL A 121 10.74 2.52 7.71
N ALA A 122 10.45 1.43 8.41
CA ALA A 122 9.11 1.01 8.76
C ALA A 122 9.02 0.99 10.29
N LYS A 123 7.84 1.27 10.85
CA LYS A 123 7.64 1.27 12.30
C LYS A 123 6.44 0.44 12.72
N ASP A 124 6.43 0.04 13.97
CA ASP A 124 5.23 -0.55 14.57
C ASP A 124 4.16 0.52 14.77
N PRO A 125 2.87 0.18 14.60
CA PRO A 125 1.77 1.11 14.84
C PRO A 125 1.67 1.49 16.32
N ASP A 126 1.22 2.71 16.59
CA ASP A 126 0.95 3.23 17.93
C ASP A 126 -0.21 2.48 18.59
N ARG A 127 0.11 1.69 19.62
CA ARG A 127 -0.85 0.85 20.35
C ARG A 127 -1.69 1.63 21.35
N SER A 128 -1.43 2.93 21.55
CA SER A 128 -2.25 3.79 22.39
C SER A 128 -3.51 4.30 21.68
N LEU A 129 -3.57 4.19 20.35
CA LEU A 129 -4.72 4.58 19.55
C LEU A 129 -5.82 3.52 19.61
N ASP A 130 -7.06 3.97 19.77
CA ASP A 130 -8.26 3.13 19.76
C ASP A 130 -9.46 3.93 19.25
N GLY A 131 -10.29 3.30 18.42
CA GLY A 131 -11.50 3.90 17.87
C GLY A 131 -11.28 5.08 16.94
N VAL A 132 -10.13 5.14 16.28
CA VAL A 132 -9.79 6.16 15.29
C VAL A 132 -9.34 5.50 13.98
N VAL A 133 -9.51 6.20 12.86
CA VAL A 133 -8.84 5.81 11.61
C VAL A 133 -7.33 5.94 11.82
N ARG A 134 -6.61 4.82 11.78
CA ARG A 134 -5.15 4.76 11.89
C ARG A 134 -4.51 5.33 10.63
N TRP A 135 -4.96 4.86 9.48
CA TRP A 135 -4.52 5.34 8.17
C TRP A 135 -5.63 5.21 7.14
N TRP A 136 -5.49 6.00 6.07
CA TRP A 136 -6.35 5.98 4.90
C TRP A 136 -5.48 6.07 3.64
N LEU A 137 -5.75 5.23 2.65
CA LEU A 137 -5.08 5.19 1.37
C LEU A 137 -6.04 5.65 0.26
N PRO A 138 -5.99 6.92 -0.17
CA PRO A 138 -6.91 7.44 -1.18
C PRO A 138 -6.81 6.75 -2.55
N HIS A 139 -5.65 6.15 -2.85
CA HIS A 139 -5.39 5.52 -4.15
C HIS A 139 -6.01 4.13 -4.29
N SER A 140 -6.22 3.42 -3.17
CA SER A 140 -6.86 2.10 -3.15
C SER A 140 -8.27 2.14 -2.53
N TYR A 141 -8.59 3.23 -1.82
CA TYR A 141 -9.81 3.42 -1.04
C TYR A 141 -9.93 2.46 0.15
N ASP A 142 -8.79 2.16 0.77
CA ASP A 142 -8.68 1.27 1.92
C ASP A 142 -8.16 2.02 3.14
N GLY A 143 -8.57 1.57 4.31
CA GLY A 143 -8.22 2.16 5.59
C GLY A 143 -8.11 1.12 6.69
N LEU A 144 -7.56 1.55 7.81
CA LEU A 144 -7.46 0.75 9.01
C LEU A 144 -7.94 1.55 10.22
N ILE A 145 -8.69 0.90 11.10
CA ILE A 145 -9.13 1.44 12.38
C ILE A 145 -8.18 0.91 13.45
N ALA A 146 -7.63 1.81 14.25
CA ALA A 146 -6.88 1.45 15.43
C ALA A 146 -7.83 0.85 16.47
N SER A 147 -7.53 -0.36 16.97
CA SER A 147 -8.31 -0.94 18.07
C SER A 147 -7.48 -1.77 19.04
N HIS A 148 -7.76 -1.61 20.34
CA HIS A 148 -7.16 -2.43 21.40
C HIS A 148 -7.49 -3.93 21.27
N CYS A 149 -8.61 -4.26 20.63
CA CYS A 149 -9.04 -5.64 20.38
C CYS A 149 -8.44 -6.23 19.09
N GLY A 150 -7.58 -5.48 18.40
CA GLY A 150 -7.03 -5.81 17.10
C GLY A 150 -7.57 -4.86 16.03
N ASP A 151 -6.64 -4.24 15.29
CA ASP A 151 -6.97 -3.30 14.22
C ASP A 151 -7.90 -3.91 13.16
N VAL A 152 -8.74 -3.05 12.57
CA VAL A 152 -9.84 -3.47 11.69
C VAL A 152 -9.74 -2.78 10.36
N TRP A 153 -9.61 -3.58 9.29
CA TRP A 153 -9.54 -3.09 7.92
C TRP A 153 -10.93 -2.72 7.40
N PHE A 154 -11.00 -1.68 6.60
CA PHE A 154 -12.22 -1.28 5.89
C PHE A 154 -11.90 -0.65 4.55
N SER A 155 -12.82 -0.77 3.59
CA SER A 155 -12.78 0.03 2.36
C SER A 155 -13.84 1.13 2.40
N ARG A 156 -13.79 2.06 1.43
CA ARG A 156 -14.82 3.11 1.27
C ARG A 156 -16.26 2.56 1.31
N TRP A 157 -16.48 1.34 0.84
CA TRP A 157 -17.82 0.74 0.73
C TRP A 157 -18.45 0.42 2.09
N GLN A 158 -17.62 0.23 3.12
CA GLN A 158 -18.08 0.01 4.50
C GLN A 158 -18.37 1.33 5.23
N TYR A 159 -17.80 2.45 4.75
CA TYR A 159 -17.93 3.75 5.41
C TYR A 159 -19.30 4.37 5.15
N LYS A 160 -19.98 4.82 6.21
CA LYS A 160 -21.32 5.44 6.19
C LYS A 160 -21.21 6.92 6.57
N GLY A 161 -20.49 7.66 5.75
CA GLY A 161 -20.28 9.09 5.88
C GLY A 161 -19.77 9.68 4.58
N ASP A 162 -19.27 10.91 4.65
CA ASP A 162 -18.60 11.55 3.53
C ASP A 162 -17.18 10.99 3.37
N GLU A 163 -16.95 10.21 2.32
CA GLU A 163 -15.66 9.57 2.05
C GLU A 163 -14.52 10.57 1.82
N GLN A 164 -14.85 11.80 1.39
CA GLN A 164 -13.84 12.86 1.19
C GLN A 164 -13.29 13.40 2.50
N ARG A 165 -13.95 13.08 3.63
CA ARG A 165 -13.58 13.54 4.97
C ARG A 165 -12.85 12.47 5.80
N ILE A 166 -12.63 11.28 5.25
CA ILE A 166 -11.85 10.24 5.94
C ILE A 166 -10.42 10.73 6.07
N ALA A 167 -9.93 10.81 7.31
CA ALA A 167 -8.58 11.24 7.62
C ALA A 167 -8.03 10.45 8.82
N PRO A 168 -6.69 10.25 8.89
CA PRO A 168 -6.04 9.70 10.07
C PRO A 168 -6.39 10.47 11.34
N GLY A 169 -6.56 9.75 12.46
CA GLY A 169 -6.98 10.29 13.74
C GLY A 169 -8.48 10.58 13.86
N MET A 170 -9.25 10.46 12.77
CA MET A 170 -10.70 10.68 12.82
C MET A 170 -11.39 9.64 13.71
N PRO A 171 -12.16 10.04 14.74
CA PRO A 171 -12.91 9.13 15.58
C PRO A 171 -14.02 8.40 14.80
N VAL A 172 -14.11 7.08 14.98
CA VAL A 172 -15.08 6.23 14.29
C VAL A 172 -15.68 5.18 15.22
N THR A 173 -16.87 4.74 14.87
CA THR A 173 -17.45 3.49 15.38
C THR A 173 -17.53 2.48 14.26
N TRP A 174 -17.46 1.19 14.58
CA TRP A 174 -17.47 0.14 13.57
C TRP A 174 -18.15 -1.12 14.09
N LEU A 175 -18.55 -1.96 13.14
CA LEU A 175 -18.99 -3.33 13.39
C LEU A 175 -18.03 -4.28 12.69
N ILE A 176 -17.66 -5.37 13.37
CA ILE A 176 -16.89 -6.45 12.75
C ILE A 176 -17.80 -7.20 11.77
N GLY A 177 -17.28 -7.50 10.60
CA GLY A 177 -17.94 -8.29 9.56
C GLY A 177 -17.26 -9.64 9.34
N GLU A 178 -17.70 -10.34 8.30
CA GLU A 178 -17.07 -11.58 7.86
C GLU A 178 -15.82 -11.31 7.00
N GLY A 179 -14.81 -12.14 7.18
CA GLY A 179 -13.54 -12.09 6.44
C GLY A 179 -12.51 -11.14 7.04
N GLY A 180 -11.48 -10.86 6.24
CA GLY A 180 -10.34 -10.04 6.64
C GLY A 180 -9.50 -9.62 5.45
N HIS A 181 -8.50 -8.79 5.70
CA HIS A 181 -7.50 -8.37 4.74
C HIS A 181 -6.12 -8.41 5.40
N GLY A 182 -5.18 -9.16 4.81
CA GLY A 182 -3.93 -9.52 5.47
C GLY A 182 -4.18 -10.17 6.83
N LYS A 183 -3.66 -9.57 7.90
CA LYS A 183 -3.87 -10.06 9.28
C LYS A 183 -5.07 -9.42 10.01
N TYR A 184 -5.79 -8.50 9.36
CA TYR A 184 -6.84 -7.70 10.00
C TYR A 184 -8.22 -8.26 9.75
N SER A 185 -9.07 -8.20 10.77
CA SER A 185 -10.51 -8.43 10.62
C SER A 185 -11.11 -7.33 9.74
N LYS A 186 -12.14 -7.66 8.97
CA LYS A 186 -12.84 -6.70 8.13
C LYS A 186 -14.03 -6.07 8.86
N ALA A 187 -14.22 -4.77 8.71
CA ALA A 187 -15.45 -4.11 9.15
C ALA A 187 -16.63 -4.49 8.24
N SER A 188 -17.82 -4.69 8.80
CA SER A 188 -19.07 -4.70 8.03
C SER A 188 -19.61 -3.28 7.82
N GLU A 189 -19.30 -2.39 8.76
CA GLU A 189 -19.74 -1.00 8.76
C GLU A 189 -18.76 -0.12 9.52
N VAL A 190 -18.55 1.10 9.04
CA VAL A 190 -17.77 2.15 9.72
C VAL A 190 -18.54 3.47 9.66
N ARG A 191 -18.62 4.20 10.77
CA ARG A 191 -19.29 5.50 10.87
C ARG A 191 -18.38 6.53 11.53
N PRO A 192 -18.41 7.81 11.12
CA PRO A 192 -17.87 8.87 11.97
C PRO A 192 -18.53 8.80 13.35
N ALA A 193 -17.74 8.89 14.43
CA ALA A 193 -18.31 9.01 15.76
C ALA A 193 -19.03 10.36 15.87
N GLN A 194 -20.23 10.37 16.46
CA GLN A 194 -20.90 11.62 16.82
C GLN A 194 -20.15 12.23 18.00
N LEU A 195 -19.66 13.46 17.83
CA LEU A 195 -19.11 14.29 18.91
C LEU A 195 -20.23 14.85 19.78
#